data_AF-A0A946NML2-F1
#
_entry.id   AF-A0A946NML2-F1
#
_cell.length_a   1.000
_cell.length_b   1.000
_cell.length_c   1.000
_cell.angle_alpha   90.00
_cell.angle_beta   90.00
_cell.angle_gamma   90.00
#
_symmetry.space_group_name_H-M   'P 1'
#
loop_
_entity.id
_entity.type
_entity.pdbx_description
1 polymer ?
#
loop_
_entity_poly.entity_id
_entity_poly.type
_entity_poly.pdbx_seq_one_letter_code
_entity_poly.pdbx_strand_id
1 'polypeptide(L)' 'MSGWKIRAIGLLLMIIGGFLFVWSVRDIQSEWPQIFVGLLSVFSAAMGFALTIMPLDIAEDRKD' A
#
# COMPACT_ATOMS: atom_id res chain seq x y z
N MET A 1 -3.64 15.91 -10.32
CA MET A 1 -2.68 15.72 -9.21
C MET A 1 -1.47 15.07 -9.86
N SER A 2 -0.30 15.73 -9.83
CA SER A 2 0.92 15.22 -10.47
C SER A 2 1.11 13.73 -10.17
N GLY A 3 1.38 12.91 -11.20
CA GLY A 3 1.57 11.46 -11.08
C GLY A 3 2.59 11.05 -10.01
N TRP A 4 3.56 11.93 -9.73
CA TRP A 4 4.54 11.77 -8.66
C TRP A 4 3.90 11.69 -7.25
N LYS A 5 2.83 12.43 -6.99
CA LYS A 5 2.12 12.38 -5.71
C LYS A 5 1.47 11.03 -5.46
N ILE A 6 0.94 10.40 -6.51
CA ILE A 6 0.30 9.07 -6.41
C ILE A 6 1.37 8.00 -6.17
N ARG A 7 2.54 8.10 -6.80
CA ARG A 7 3.68 7.23 -6.51
C ARG A 7 4.16 7.38 -5.06
N ALA A 8 4.21 8.60 -4.53
CA ALA A 8 4.55 8.85 -3.13
C ALA A 8 3.53 8.24 -2.16
N ILE A 9 2.23 8.31 -2.47
CA ILE A 9 1.17 7.63 -1.71
C ILE A 9 1.34 6.11 -1.76
N GLY A 10 1.68 5.56 -2.93
CA GLY A 10 1.96 4.14 -3.10
C GLY A 10 3.12 3.66 -2.23
N LEU A 11 4.23 4.40 -2.19
CA LEU A 11 5.37 4.10 -1.34
C LEU A 11 5.00 4.13 0.15
N LEU A 12 4.23 5.13 0.56
CA LEU A 12 3.77 5.26 1.95
C LEU A 12 2.85 4.10 2.35
N LEU A 13 1.97 3.65 1.46
CA LEU A 13 1.12 2.46 1.66
C LEU A 13 1.94 1.17 1.80
N MET A 14 3.05 1.04 1.09
CA MET A 14 3.96 -0.11 1.25
C MET A 14 4.65 -0.10 2.62
N ILE A 15 5.08 1.07 3.10
CA ILE A 15 5.66 1.22 4.44
C ILE A 15 4.63 0.87 5.51
N ILE A 16 3.39 1.36 5.39
CA ILE A 16 2.29 1.02 6.29
C ILE A 16 1.99 -0.49 6.25
N GLY A 17 1.98 -1.10 5.07
CA GLY A 17 1.81 -2.54 4.92
C GLY A 17 2.90 -3.32 5.66
N GLY A 18 4.17 -2.95 5.50
CA GLY A 18 5.28 -3.57 6.25
C GLY A 18 5.13 -3.40 7.77
N PHE A 19 4.74 -2.21 8.22
CA PHE A 19 4.49 -1.95 9.64
C PHE A 19 3.35 -2.80 10.21
N LEU A 20 2.20 -2.85 9.51
CA LEU A 20 1.05 -3.67 9.90
C LEU A 20 1.40 -5.16 9.94
N PHE A 21 2.26 -5.63 9.03
CA PHE A 21 2.72 -7.01 9.03
C PHE A 21 3.53 -7.31 10.29
N VAL A 22 4.53 -6.47 10.62
CA VAL A 22 5.34 -6.63 11.84
C VAL A 22 4.45 -6.57 13.09
N TRP A 23 3.51 -5.64 13.14
CA TRP A 23 2.59 -5.51 14.25
C TRP A 23 1.68 -6.73 14.40
N SER A 24 1.16 -7.26 13.29
CA SER A 24 0.37 -8.50 13.25
C SER A 24 1.14 -9.68 13.82
N VAL A 25 2.39 -9.91 13.38
CA VAL A 25 3.16 -11.09 13.83
C VAL A 25 3.77 -10.95 15.22
N ARG A 26 4.05 -9.72 15.68
CA ARG A 26 4.78 -9.49 16.93
C ARG A 26 3.87 -9.24 18.12
N ASP A 27 2.84 -8.40 17.95
CA ASP A 27 2.10 -7.85 19.08
C ASP A 27 0.68 -8.46 19.19
N ILE A 28 0.13 -9.03 18.11
CA ILE A 28 -1.19 -9.67 18.13
C ILE A 28 -1.06 -11.17 18.40
N GLN A 29 -1.55 -11.62 19.55
CA GLN A 29 -1.53 -13.02 19.98
C GLN A 29 -2.82 -13.78 19.69
N SER A 30 -3.92 -13.06 19.44
CA SER A 30 -5.21 -13.67 19.10
C SER A 30 -5.27 -13.99 17.61
N GLU A 31 -5.67 -15.21 17.28
CA GLU A 31 -5.61 -15.79 15.93
C GLU A 31 -6.38 -14.96 14.89
N TRP A 32 -7.65 -14.64 15.17
CA TRP A 32 -8.51 -13.92 14.22
C TRP A 32 -8.03 -12.48 13.96
N PRO A 33 -7.77 -11.64 14.99
CA PRO A 33 -7.20 -10.32 14.76
C PRO A 33 -5.85 -10.36 14.04
N GLN A 34 -5.00 -11.35 14.33
CA GLN A 34 -3.71 -11.50 13.67
C GLN A 34 -3.90 -11.73 12.18
N ILE A 35 -4.78 -12.65 11.79
CA ILE A 35 -5.11 -12.94 10.39
C ILE A 35 -5.69 -11.71 9.69
N PHE A 36 -6.65 -11.01 10.30
CA PHE A 36 -7.25 -9.82 9.69
C PHE A 36 -6.22 -8.70 9.46
N VAL A 37 -5.38 -8.41 10.45
CA VAL A 37 -4.33 -7.38 10.32
C VAL A 37 -3.24 -7.83 9.34
N GLY A 38 -2.92 -9.12 9.32
CA GLY A 38 -2.00 -9.71 8.33
C GLY A 38 -2.50 -9.56 6.91
N LEU A 39 -3.77 -9.90 6.64
CA LEU A 39 -4.41 -9.71 5.34
C LEU A 39 -4.48 -8.23 4.94
N LEU A 40 -4.81 -7.35 5.89
CA LEU A 40 -4.80 -5.90 5.67
C LEU A 40 -3.40 -5.39 5.30
N SER A 41 -2.37 -5.94 5.93
CA SER A 41 -0.97 -5.60 5.63
C SER A 41 -0.60 -5.95 4.19
N VAL A 42 -0.98 -7.15 3.75
CA VAL A 42 -0.73 -7.65 2.39
C VAL A 42 -1.51 -6.83 1.37
N PHE A 43 -2.78 -6.53 1.66
CA PHE A 43 -3.60 -5.67 0.83
C PHE A 43 -2.99 -4.26 0.68
N SER A 44 -2.57 -3.64 1.78
CA SER A 44 -1.94 -2.32 1.78
C SER A 44 -0.64 -2.31 0.97
N ALA A 45 0.20 -3.33 1.13
CA ALA A 45 1.45 -3.45 0.39
C ALA A 45 1.21 -3.68 -1.11
N ALA A 46 0.28 -4.56 -1.47
CA ALA A 46 -0.07 -4.84 -2.86
C ALA A 46 -0.68 -3.60 -3.55
N MET A 47 -1.59 -2.89 -2.86
CA MET A 47 -2.17 -1.65 -3.37
C MET A 47 -1.12 -0.54 -3.51
N GLY A 48 -0.22 -0.41 -2.53
CA GLY A 48 0.89 0.54 -2.59
C GLY A 48 1.84 0.28 -3.77
N PHE A 49 2.13 -1.00 -4.03
CA PHE A 49 2.90 -1.44 -5.19
C PHE A 49 2.18 -1.14 -6.52
N ALA A 50 0.89 -1.45 -6.61
CA ALA A 50 0.09 -1.16 -7.80
C ALA A 50 0.09 0.34 -8.15
N LEU A 51 -0.06 1.21 -7.13
CA LEU A 51 -0.04 2.67 -7.31
C LEU A 51 1.33 3.21 -7.72
N THR A 52 2.42 2.54 -7.34
CA THR A 52 3.77 2.95 -7.73
C THR A 52 4.10 2.60 -9.19
N ILE A 53 3.61 1.45 -9.68
CA ILE A 53 3.86 0.99 -11.06
C ILE A 53 2.82 1.49 -12.08
N MET A 54 1.73 2.11 -11.61
CA MET A 54 0.67 2.61 -12.49
C MET A 54 1.23 3.64 -13.49
N PRO A 55 0.97 3.48 -14.80
CA PRO A 55 1.41 4.42 -15.83
C PRO A 55 0.54 5.69 -15.79
N LEU A 56 0.86 6.59 -14.87
CA LEU A 56 0.10 7.84 -14.65
C LEU A 56 0.47 8.95 -15.64
N ASP A 57 1.68 8.88 -16.22
CA ASP A 57 2.19 9.87 -17.16
C ASP A 57 1.41 9.87 -18.49
N ILE A 58 0.79 8.73 -18.86
CA ILE A 58 -0.06 8.61 -20.07
C ILE A 58 -1.42 9.30 -19.87
N ALA A 59 -1.88 9.47 -18.63
CA ALA A 59 -3.18 10.07 -18.34
C ALA A 59 -3.13 11.60 -18.25
N GLU A 60 -1.95 12.19 -18.04
CA GLU A 60 -1.76 13.64 -17.95
C GLU A 60 -1.71 14.28 -19.35
N ASP A 61 -1.14 13.58 -20.34
CA ASP A 61 -0.98 14.02 -21.74
C ASP A 61 -2.27 13.98 -22.60
N ARG A 62 -3.39 13.49 -22.05
CA ARG A 62 -4.70 13.45 -22.74
C ARG A 62 -5.60 14.63 -22.37
N LYS A 63 -5.10 15.59 -21.57
CA LYS A 63 -5.88 16.75 -21.12
C LYS A 63 -5.58 18.04 -21.86
N ASP A 64 -4.77 17.97 -22.91
CA ASP A 64 -4.39 19.09 -23.76
C ASP A 64 -4.97 18.93 -25.18
#